data_AF-A0A965G065-F1
#
_entry.id   AF-A0A965G065-F1
#
_cell.length_a   1.000
_cell.length_b   1.000
_cell.length_c   1.000
_cell.angle_alpha   90.00
_cell.angle_beta   90.00
_cell.angle_gamma   90.00
#
_symmetry.space_group_name_H-M   'P 1'
#
loop_
_entity.id
_entity.type
_entity.pdbx_description
1 polymer ?
#
loop_
_entity_poly.entity_id
_entity_poly.type
_entity_poly.pdbx_seq_one_letter_code
_entity_poly.pdbx_strand_id
1 'polypeptide(L)'
;MSPAEQLKVMKSRTEKFIGEGEILKRLEAGKTLRVKLGVDPTRPDLTFGHMVVFQKLRQFQELGHQAVLIIGDYTTRIGDPTGKSETRPVLSEQEIETNAKTYLEQAYQILDPKKTEVRRNSEWF
;
A
#
# COMPACT_ATOMS: atom_id res chain seq x y z
N MET A 1 23.40 3.29 -1.77
CA MET A 1 23.03 2.51 -2.96
C MET A 1 22.78 3.48 -4.10
N SER A 2 23.41 3.29 -5.25
CA SER A 2 23.24 4.14 -6.44
C SER A 2 21.80 4.07 -6.97
N PRO A 3 21.30 5.10 -7.70
CA PRO A 3 19.97 5.07 -8.32
C PRO A 3 19.70 3.80 -9.14
N ALA A 4 20.68 3.35 -9.93
CA ALA A 4 20.56 2.14 -10.74
C ALA A 4 20.45 0.86 -9.91
N GLU A 5 21.18 0.76 -8.80
CA GLU A 5 21.07 -0.38 -7.87
C GLU A 5 19.73 -0.39 -7.13
N GLN A 6 19.25 0.78 -6.70
CA GLN A 6 17.92 0.91 -6.09
C GLN A 6 16.84 0.43 -7.06
N LEU A 7 16.92 0.85 -8.32
CA LEU A 7 15.98 0.44 -9.37
C LEU A 7 15.97 -1.08 -9.59
N LYS A 8 17.14 -1.74 -9.54
CA LYS A 8 17.22 -3.21 -9.61
C LYS A 8 16.49 -3.87 -8.44
N VAL A 9 16.66 -3.37 -7.22
CA VAL A 9 15.95 -3.88 -6.02
C VAL A 9 14.44 -3.68 -6.18
N MET A 10 14.00 -2.49 -6.61
CA MET A 10 12.59 -2.17 -6.82
C MET A 10 11.93 -3.12 -7.83
N LYS A 11 12.61 -3.38 -8.96
CA LYS A 11 12.14 -4.29 -10.04
C LYS A 11 12.14 -5.77 -9.66
N SER A 12 12.93 -6.18 -8.68
CA SER A 12 13.02 -7.60 -8.32
C SER A 12 11.66 -8.13 -7.85
N ARG A 13 11.29 -9.35 -8.25
CA ARG A 13 10.06 -10.03 -7.80
C ARG A 13 8.77 -9.24 -8.07
N THR A 14 8.75 -8.39 -9.10
CA THR A 14 7.52 -7.78 -9.64
C THR A 14 7.11 -8.50 -10.91
N GLU A 15 5.81 -8.72 -11.10
CA GLU A 15 5.28 -9.27 -12.36
C GLU A 15 5.50 -8.30 -13.54
N LYS A 16 5.19 -7.01 -13.34
CA LYS A 16 5.37 -5.96 -14.34
C LYS A 16 5.86 -4.67 -13.67
N PHE A 17 6.79 -3.99 -14.31
CA PHE A 17 7.35 -2.72 -13.85
C PHE A 17 7.25 -1.68 -14.97
N ILE A 18 6.51 -0.60 -14.74
CA ILE A 18 6.21 0.43 -15.74
C ILE A 18 6.80 1.75 -15.27
N GLY A 19 7.35 2.54 -16.20
CA GLY A 19 7.90 3.88 -15.88
C GLY A 19 9.35 3.87 -15.37
N GLU A 20 10.15 2.86 -15.74
CA GLU A 20 11.54 2.69 -15.28
C GLU A 20 12.41 3.95 -15.48
N GLY A 21 12.36 4.54 -16.67
CA GLY A 21 13.14 5.75 -16.97
C GLY A 21 12.70 6.97 -16.15
N GLU A 22 11.42 7.08 -15.80
CA GLU A 22 10.93 8.18 -14.97
C GLU A 22 11.35 8.00 -13.50
N ILE A 23 11.24 6.77 -12.98
CA ILE A 23 11.70 6.45 -11.63
C ILE A 23 13.20 6.70 -11.50
N LEU A 24 14.00 6.24 -12.47
CA LEU A 24 15.45 6.46 -12.46
C LEU A 24 15.79 7.95 -12.42
N LYS A 25 15.17 8.77 -13.28
CA LYS A 25 15.38 10.24 -13.28
C LYS A 25 15.05 10.87 -11.93
N ARG A 26 13.99 10.43 -11.25
CA ARG A 26 13.62 10.91 -9.92
C ARG A 26 14.66 10.51 -8.86
N LEU A 27 15.18 9.29 -8.94
CA LEU A 27 16.23 8.80 -8.04
C LEU A 27 17.57 9.53 -8.26
N GLU A 28 17.95 9.77 -9.51
CA GLU A 28 19.15 10.55 -9.87
C GLU A 28 19.06 12.00 -9.39
N ALA A 29 17.85 12.58 -9.38
CA ALA A 29 17.58 13.89 -8.80
C ALA A 29 17.54 13.89 -7.25
N GLY A 30 17.85 12.77 -6.60
CA GLY A 30 17.87 12.63 -5.13
C GLY A 30 16.49 12.73 -4.48
N LYS A 31 15.41 12.47 -5.23
CA LYS A 31 14.05 12.58 -4.69
C LYS A 31 13.67 11.37 -3.84
N THR A 32 13.12 11.64 -2.66
CA THR A 32 12.41 10.65 -1.85
C THR A 32 11.06 10.35 -2.50
N LEU A 33 10.87 9.11 -2.98
CA LEU A 33 9.61 8.68 -3.55
C LEU A 33 8.54 8.48 -2.46
N ARG A 34 7.28 8.77 -2.82
CA ARG A 34 6.10 8.41 -2.03
C ARG A 34 5.42 7.23 -2.72
N VAL A 35 5.37 6.09 -2.04
CA VAL A 35 4.94 4.81 -2.63
C VAL A 35 3.59 4.43 -2.07
N LYS A 36 2.55 4.54 -2.91
CA LYS A 36 1.17 4.27 -2.55
C LYS A 36 0.86 2.78 -2.60
N LEU A 37 0.20 2.28 -1.55
CA LEU A 37 -0.51 1.00 -1.55
C LEU A 37 -1.94 1.24 -1.00
N GLY A 38 -2.95 0.98 -1.82
CA GLY A 38 -4.36 1.02 -1.40
C GLY A 38 -4.77 -0.31 -0.79
N VAL A 39 -5.56 -0.27 0.28
CA VAL A 39 -6.04 -1.45 1.00
C VAL A 39 -7.51 -1.28 1.36
N ASP A 40 -8.32 -2.31 1.16
CA ASP A 40 -9.74 -2.27 1.48
C ASP A 40 -10.00 -3.06 2.78
N PRO A 41 -10.38 -2.40 3.89
CA PRO A 41 -10.61 -3.04 5.19
C PRO A 41 -11.96 -3.80 5.25
N THR A 42 -12.25 -4.58 4.21
CA THR A 42 -13.44 -5.46 4.15
C THR A 42 -13.32 -6.65 5.10
N ARG A 43 -12.10 -6.99 5.51
CA ARG A 43 -11.77 -8.01 6.51
C ARG A 43 -10.68 -7.48 7.44
N PRO A 44 -10.63 -7.94 8.70
CA PRO A 44 -9.67 -7.44 9.69
C PRO A 44 -8.23 -7.92 9.47
N ASP A 45 -8.03 -9.03 8.73
CA ASP A 45 -6.76 -9.76 8.73
C ASP A 45 -5.99 -9.71 7.41
N LEU A 46 -4.66 -9.56 7.53
CA LEU A 46 -3.70 -9.76 6.47
C LEU A 46 -3.46 -11.26 6.24
N THR A 47 -3.84 -11.74 5.07
CA THR A 47 -3.43 -13.08 4.59
C THR A 47 -1.98 -13.08 4.11
N PHE A 48 -1.38 -14.27 3.99
CA PHE A 48 -0.04 -14.45 3.40
C PHE A 48 0.11 -13.86 1.98
N GLY A 49 -0.99 -13.77 1.22
CA GLY A 49 -0.98 -13.12 -0.10
C GLY A 49 -0.61 -11.64 -0.03
N HIS A 50 -1.02 -10.94 1.03
CA HIS A 50 -0.66 -9.54 1.24
C HIS A 50 0.83 -9.35 1.53
N MET A 51 1.49 -10.35 2.13
CA MET A 51 2.91 -10.23 2.47
C MET A 51 3.78 -9.91 1.25
N VAL A 52 3.39 -10.33 0.05
CA VAL A 52 4.12 -10.01 -1.19
C VAL A 52 4.22 -8.50 -1.41
N VAL A 53 3.10 -7.78 -1.32
CA VAL A 53 3.06 -6.33 -1.56
C VAL A 53 3.58 -5.54 -0.37
N PHE A 54 3.35 -5.99 0.87
CA PHE A 54 3.92 -5.35 2.06
C PHE A 54 5.43 -5.49 2.13
N GLN A 55 5.99 -6.65 1.78
CA GLN A 55 7.45 -6.82 1.70
C GLN A 55 8.06 -5.93 0.61
N LYS A 56 7.37 -5.77 -0.53
CA LYS A 56 7.81 -4.82 -1.56
C LYS A 56 7.80 -3.38 -1.01
N LEU A 57 6.74 -2.98 -0.32
CA LEU A 57 6.65 -1.65 0.30
C LEU A 57 7.73 -1.43 1.38
N ARG A 58 8.04 -2.47 2.17
CA ARG A 58 9.16 -2.47 3.12
C ARG A 58 10.50 -2.24 2.43
N GLN A 59 10.76 -2.89 1.29
CA GLN A 59 11.98 -2.64 0.51
C GLN A 59 12.09 -1.17 0.11
N PHE A 60 10.99 -0.51 -0.29
CA PHE A 60 11.03 0.93 -0.55
C PHE A 60 11.40 1.75 0.70
N GLN A 61 10.93 1.37 1.89
CA GLN A 61 11.32 2.03 3.15
C GLN A 61 12.81 1.85 3.50
N GLU A 62 13.35 0.67 3.20
CA GLU A 62 14.77 0.34 3.40
C GLU A 62 15.67 1.11 2.44
N LEU A 63 15.18 1.39 1.22
CA LEU A 63 15.83 2.29 0.27
C LEU A 63 15.69 3.79 0.63
N GLY A 64 14.97 4.11 1.71
CA GLY A 64 14.81 5.48 2.21
C GLY A 64 13.59 6.22 1.68
N HIS A 65 12.66 5.53 1.02
CA HIS A 65 11.42 6.11 0.52
C HIS A 65 10.28 6.04 1.54
N GLN A 66 9.23 6.83 1.32
CA GLN A 66 8.07 6.89 2.21
C GLN A 66 6.98 5.95 1.71
N ALA A 67 6.52 5.05 2.58
CA ALA A 67 5.33 4.25 2.32
C ALA A 67 4.07 5.08 2.60
N VAL A 68 3.07 5.01 1.73
CA VAL A 68 1.77 5.66 1.91
C VAL A 68 0.69 4.59 1.81
N LEU A 69 0.14 4.18 2.95
CA LEU A 69 -0.99 3.27 3.01
C LEU A 69 -2.28 4.07 2.92
N ILE A 70 -3.13 3.74 1.94
CA ILE A 70 -4.43 4.36 1.77
C ILE A 70 -5.51 3.36 2.16
N ILE A 71 -6.19 3.62 3.27
CA ILE A 71 -7.36 2.86 3.70
C ILE A 71 -8.55 3.26 2.82
N GLY A 72 -9.10 2.29 2.12
CA GLY A 72 -10.24 2.43 1.22
C GLY A 72 -11.58 2.45 1.95
N ASP A 73 -11.75 3.34 2.94
CA ASP A 73 -12.97 3.39 3.76
C ASP A 73 -14.19 3.92 2.99
N TYR A 74 -14.02 4.91 2.11
CA TYR A 74 -15.09 5.39 1.24
C TYR A 74 -15.51 4.33 0.20
N THR A 75 -14.53 3.71 -0.46
CA THR A 75 -14.76 2.67 -1.48
C THR A 75 -15.39 1.40 -0.89
N THR A 76 -15.04 1.06 0.35
CA THR A 76 -15.64 -0.07 1.07
C THR A 76 -17.12 0.19 1.40
N ARG A 77 -17.52 1.43 1.70
CA ARG A 77 -18.92 1.79 1.96
C ARG A 77 -19.81 1.63 0.72
N ILE A 78 -19.29 2.00 -0.46
CA ILE A 78 -20.04 1.94 -1.72
C ILE A 78 -20.08 0.50 -2.28
N GLY A 79 -19.03 -0.27 -2.02
CA GLY A 79 -18.81 -1.60 -2.59
C GLY A 79 -18.13 -1.51 -3.95
N ASP A 80 -16.90 -2.03 -4.04
CA ASP A 80 -16.17 -2.10 -5.30
C ASP A 80 -16.81 -3.16 -6.24
N PRO A 81 -17.32 -2.76 -7.42
CA PRO A 81 -17.97 -3.67 -8.37
C PRO A 81 -16.99 -4.60 -9.10
N THR A 82 -15.67 -4.46 -8.91
CA THR A 82 -14.70 -5.29 -9.64
C THR A 82 -14.76 -6.77 -9.21
N GLY A 83 -15.36 -7.59 -10.08
CA GLY A 83 -15.05 -9.02 -10.22
C GLY A 83 -15.81 -10.02 -9.35
N LYS A 84 -16.85 -9.62 -8.59
CA LYS A 84 -17.67 -10.58 -7.82
C LYS A 84 -19.16 -10.40 -8.09
N SER A 85 -19.82 -11.52 -8.42
CA SER A 85 -21.23 -11.62 -8.82
C SER A 85 -22.23 -11.54 -7.65
N GLU A 86 -21.74 -11.39 -6.42
CA GLU A 86 -22.55 -11.29 -5.20
C GLU A 86 -22.36 -9.90 -4.58
N THR A 87 -23.47 -9.25 -4.24
CA THR A 87 -23.48 -7.99 -3.48
C THR A 87 -22.72 -8.18 -2.17
N ARG A 88 -21.60 -7.47 -2.01
CA ARG A 88 -20.84 -7.48 -0.76
C ARG A 88 -21.72 -6.94 0.37
N PRO A 89 -21.65 -7.50 1.59
CA PRO A 89 -22.35 -6.94 2.74
C PRO A 89 -21.86 -5.50 2.96
N VAL A 90 -22.81 -4.58 3.16
CA VAL A 90 -22.51 -3.19 3.50
C VAL A 90 -21.97 -3.17 4.92
N LEU A 91 -20.70 -2.80 5.08
CA LEU A 91 -20.06 -2.67 6.38
C LEU A 91 -20.43 -1.34 7.02
N SER A 92 -20.72 -1.34 8.31
CA SER A 92 -20.85 -0.12 9.09
C SER A 92 -19.50 0.59 9.21
N GLU A 93 -19.55 1.90 9.46
CA GLU A 93 -18.34 2.69 9.71
C GLU A 93 -17.52 2.16 10.89
N GLN A 94 -18.19 1.67 11.94
CA GLN A 94 -17.52 1.08 13.10
C GLN A 94 -16.78 -0.23 12.76
N GLU A 95 -17.36 -1.07 11.90
CA GLU A 95 -16.71 -2.30 11.43
C GLU A 95 -15.51 -1.98 10.55
N ILE A 96 -15.64 -1.03 9.62
CA ILE A 96 -14.53 -0.53 8.79
C ILE A 96 -13.38 -0.04 9.67
N GLU A 97 -13.70 0.66 10.76
CA GLU A 97 -12.72 1.21 11.69
C GLU A 97 -12.00 0.13 12.49
N THR A 98 -12.76 -0.83 12.99
CA THR A 98 -12.22 -1.99 13.70
C THR A 98 -11.28 -2.78 12.79
N ASN A 99 -11.71 -3.06 11.56
CA ASN A 99 -10.92 -3.78 10.56
C ASN A 99 -9.66 -3.00 10.16
N ALA A 100 -9.77 -1.69 9.93
CA ALA A 100 -8.63 -0.85 9.57
C ALA A 100 -7.58 -0.84 10.68
N LYS A 101 -8.00 -0.79 11.96
CA LYS A 101 -7.09 -0.83 13.10
C LYS A 101 -6.32 -2.14 13.16
N THR A 102 -7.00 -3.28 13.13
CA THR A 102 -6.33 -4.60 13.18
C THR A 102 -5.41 -4.81 11.99
N TYR A 103 -5.84 -4.35 10.80
CA TYR A 103 -5.05 -4.41 9.58
C TYR A 103 -3.75 -3.61 9.70
N LEU A 104 -3.80 -2.39 10.25
CA LEU A 104 -2.62 -1.56 10.47
C LEU A 104 -1.67 -2.17 11.51
N GLU A 105 -2.20 -2.71 12.60
CA GLU A 105 -1.40 -3.42 13.62
C GLU A 105 -0.61 -4.59 13.02
N GLN A 106 -1.24 -5.35 12.13
CA GLN A 106 -0.59 -6.45 11.40
C GLN A 106 0.40 -5.93 10.35
N ALA A 107 0.05 -4.86 9.61
CA ALA A 107 0.93 -4.25 8.61
C ALA A 107 2.24 -3.73 9.24
N TYR A 108 2.17 -3.18 10.45
CA TYR A 108 3.34 -2.70 11.20
C TYR A 108 4.27 -3.81 11.72
N GLN A 109 3.88 -5.08 11.63
CA GLN A 109 4.83 -6.19 11.82
C GLN A 109 5.83 -6.29 10.67
N ILE A 110 5.49 -5.71 9.50
CA ILE A 110 6.33 -5.73 8.29
C ILE A 110 6.90 -4.34 8.02
N LEU A 111 6.09 -3.29 8.14
CA LEU A 111 6.46 -1.92 7.82
C LEU A 111 7.02 -1.17 9.03
N ASP A 112 7.90 -0.20 8.78
CA ASP A 112 8.32 0.76 9.80
C ASP A 112 7.22 1.83 9.99
N PRO A 113 6.58 1.95 11.17
CA PRO A 113 5.56 2.96 11.40
C PRO A 113 6.07 4.40 11.21
N LYS A 114 7.35 4.66 11.51
CA LYS A 114 7.95 6.00 11.37
C LYS A 114 8.13 6.42 9.91
N LYS A 115 8.13 5.46 8.99
CA LYS A 115 8.26 5.66 7.54
C LYS A 115 6.96 5.31 6.79
N THR A 116 5.84 5.22 7.51
CA THR A 116 4.53 4.91 6.95
C THR A 116 3.58 6.07 7.21
N GLU A 117 3.15 6.72 6.14
CA GLU A 117 2.01 7.64 6.17
C GLU A 117 0.73 6.81 5.97
N VAL A 118 -0.25 6.97 6.86
CA VAL A 118 -1.57 6.35 6.71
C VAL A 118 -2.57 7.45 6.36
N ARG A 119 -3.35 7.24 5.30
CA ARG A 119 -4.41 8.15 4.84
C ARG A 119 -5.69 7.39 4.59
N ARG A 120 -6.83 8.07 4.65
CA ARG A 120 -8.14 7.55 4.28
C ARG A 120 -8.59 8.15 2.97
N ASN A 121 -9.16 7.35 2.07
CA ASN A 121 -9.65 7.90 0.82
C ASN A 121 -10.91 8.77 1.00
N SER A 122 -11.65 8.59 2.10
CA SER A 122 -12.73 9.51 2.51
C SER A 122 -12.28 10.95 2.81
N GLU A 123 -10.98 11.23 2.99
CA GLU A 123 -10.49 12.60 3.21
C GLU A 123 -10.64 13.50 1.97
N TRP A 124 -10.81 12.92 0.79
CA TRP A 124 -10.86 13.64 -0.49
C TRP A 124 -11.99 13.17 -1.43
N PHE A 125 -12.92 12.35 -0.93
CA PHE A 125 -14.15 11.92 -1.61
C PHE A 125 -15.36 12.27 -0.74
#